data_AF-A0A392MBD4-F1
#
_entry.id   AF-A0A392MBD4-F1
#
_cell.length_a   1.000
_cell.length_b   1.000
_cell.length_c   1.000
_cell.angle_alpha   90.00
_cell.angle_beta   90.00
_cell.angle_gamma   90.00
#
_symmetry.space_group_name_H-M   'P 1'
#
loop_
_entity.id
_entity.type
_entity.pdbx_description
1 polymer ?
#
loop_
_entity_poly.entity_id
_entity_poly.type
_entity_poly.pdbx_seq_one_letter_code
_entity_poly.pdbx_strand_id
1 'polypeptide(L)'
;MNAGTSRGNAQGFNLSALTKLSDVKSTNGKTSLLHFIVEQVVHSEGKRKAIYEKHNDESEKEYVILGLQVLSGLSNELSEAKKAASMHYNSFITMCSTLSSHVNEIRHIITCCGNTKGGFTNEMKGFLELCEDELKVVKEEQTRIMELVKKTNEYYLAGTSKDNMSNPFHLFVIVKDFVDKVGQTCIELKKKVEKKNVGMESVSTTPPLSPSKKVPLRFRSIDLNFLSNKLELESTFSSQSEDDF
;
A
#
# COMPACT_ATOMS: atom_id res chain seq x y z
N MET A 1 -25.08 9.34 -7.66
CA MET A 1 -25.28 9.14 -6.21
C MET A 1 -25.47 10.44 -5.43
N ASN A 2 -24.82 11.56 -5.79
CA ASN A 2 -24.90 12.82 -5.02
C ASN A 2 -25.82 13.90 -5.62
N ALA A 3 -26.65 13.57 -6.62
CA ALA A 3 -27.53 14.54 -7.27
C ALA A 3 -28.46 15.22 -6.24
N GLY A 4 -28.60 16.55 -6.31
CA GLY A 4 -29.40 17.34 -5.38
C GLY A 4 -28.77 17.58 -4.00
N THR A 5 -27.55 17.10 -3.75
CA THR A 5 -26.80 17.43 -2.52
C THR A 5 -25.80 18.55 -2.76
N SER A 6 -25.26 19.14 -1.69
CA SER A 6 -24.15 20.12 -1.76
C SER A 6 -22.88 19.56 -2.42
N ARG A 7 -22.79 18.24 -2.61
CA ARG A 7 -21.68 17.54 -3.29
C ARG A 7 -22.02 17.07 -4.71
N GLY A 8 -23.21 17.42 -5.24
CA GLY A 8 -23.70 16.90 -6.51
C GLY A 8 -22.85 17.26 -7.73
N ASN A 9 -22.21 18.43 -7.72
CA ASN A 9 -21.35 18.95 -8.79
C ASN A 9 -19.88 19.09 -8.33
N ALA A 10 -19.46 18.26 -7.36
CA ALA A 10 -18.09 18.29 -6.86
C ALA A 10 -17.09 17.97 -7.99
N GLN A 11 -16.11 18.84 -8.20
CA GLN A 11 -15.06 18.66 -9.20
C GLN A 11 -13.95 17.70 -8.75
N GLY A 12 -13.93 17.37 -7.45
CA GLY A 12 -12.99 16.45 -6.85
C GLY A 12 -13.40 16.13 -5.42
N PHE A 13 -12.61 15.30 -4.75
CA PHE A 13 -12.79 14.98 -3.35
C PHE A 13 -11.43 14.88 -2.66
N ASN A 14 -11.41 15.22 -1.38
CA ASN A 14 -10.24 15.08 -0.52
C ASN A 14 -9.94 13.59 -0.30
N LEU A 15 -8.68 13.17 -0.37
CA LEU A 15 -8.30 11.77 -0.34
C LEU A 15 -8.73 11.05 0.95
N SER A 16 -8.91 11.78 2.05
CA SER A 16 -9.49 11.23 3.30
C SER A 16 -10.87 10.60 3.11
N ALA A 17 -11.63 10.97 2.08
CA ALA A 17 -12.91 10.37 1.75
C ALA A 17 -12.81 8.89 1.34
N LEU A 18 -11.64 8.43 0.87
CA LEU A 18 -11.42 7.01 0.53
C LEU A 18 -11.67 6.08 1.72
N THR A 19 -11.36 6.55 2.94
CA THR A 19 -11.55 5.78 4.17
C THR A 19 -13.01 5.42 4.43
N LYS A 20 -13.95 6.22 3.91
CA LYS A 20 -15.40 6.12 4.14
C LYS A 20 -16.15 5.27 3.11
N LEU A 21 -15.47 4.84 2.04
CA LEU A 21 -16.12 4.05 0.98
C LEU A 21 -16.61 2.68 1.48
N SER A 22 -15.97 2.14 2.53
CA SER A 22 -16.43 0.91 3.19
C SER A 22 -17.71 1.09 4.02
N ASP A 23 -18.01 2.32 4.42
CA ASP A 23 -19.03 2.61 5.43
C ASP A 23 -20.39 2.89 4.80
N VAL A 24 -20.38 3.39 3.56
CA VAL A 24 -21.59 3.56 2.74
C VAL A 24 -22.00 2.21 2.20
N LYS A 25 -23.17 1.71 2.61
CA LYS A 25 -23.68 0.39 2.23
C LYS A 25 -24.99 0.47 1.46
N SER A 26 -25.23 -0.53 0.62
CA SER A 26 -26.52 -0.77 -0.04
C SER A 26 -27.63 -1.05 0.98
N THR A 27 -28.89 -0.98 0.56
CA THR A 27 -30.07 -1.26 1.40
C THR A 27 -30.05 -2.65 2.03
N ASN A 28 -29.34 -3.60 1.43
CA ASN A 28 -29.15 -4.94 1.97
C ASN A 28 -28.09 -5.03 3.10
N GLY A 29 -27.35 -3.95 3.38
CA GLY A 29 -26.28 -3.89 4.38
C GLY A 29 -25.05 -4.74 4.09
N LYS A 30 -25.01 -5.47 2.97
CA LYS A 30 -23.98 -6.45 2.62
C LYS A 30 -22.91 -5.88 1.68
N THR A 31 -23.32 -5.09 0.68
CA THR A 31 -22.39 -4.54 -0.31
C THR A 31 -22.10 -3.08 0.01
N SER A 32 -20.83 -2.74 0.26
CA SER A 32 -20.41 -1.35 0.42
C SER A 32 -20.17 -0.66 -0.92
N LEU A 33 -20.08 0.68 -0.92
CA LEU A 33 -19.71 1.46 -2.08
C LEU A 33 -18.32 1.07 -2.60
N LEU A 34 -17.38 0.74 -1.70
CA LEU A 34 -16.07 0.20 -2.09
C LEU A 34 -16.21 -1.11 -2.88
N HIS A 35 -17.04 -2.06 -2.43
CA HIS A 35 -17.27 -3.32 -3.15
C HIS A 35 -17.79 -3.08 -4.57
N PHE A 36 -18.77 -2.19 -4.69
CA PHE A 36 -19.33 -1.83 -5.98
C PHE A 36 -18.25 -1.21 -6.90
N ILE A 37 -17.48 -0.25 -6.40
CA ILE A 37 -16.42 0.40 -7.18
C ILE A 37 -15.39 -0.63 -7.64
N VAL A 38 -14.91 -1.50 -6.74
CA VAL A 38 -13.92 -2.52 -7.08
C VAL A 38 -14.46 -3.49 -8.14
N GLU A 39 -15.70 -3.96 -8.01
CA GLU A 39 -16.34 -4.85 -9.01
C GLU A 39 -16.45 -4.17 -10.39
N GLN A 40 -16.80 -2.87 -10.43
CA GLN A 40 -16.85 -2.10 -11.68
C GLN A 40 -15.47 -1.89 -12.31
N VAL A 41 -14.46 -1.53 -11.51
CA VAL A 41 -13.09 -1.33 -12.02
C VAL A 41 -12.51 -2.66 -12.51
N VAL A 42 -12.70 -3.76 -11.78
CA VAL A 42 -12.31 -5.11 -12.23
C VAL A 42 -12.92 -5.42 -13.59
N HIS A 43 -14.22 -5.18 -13.78
CA HIS A 43 -14.87 -5.48 -15.04
C HIS A 43 -14.38 -4.58 -16.19
N SER A 44 -14.17 -3.28 -15.93
CA SER A 44 -13.66 -2.32 -16.89
C SER A 44 -12.22 -2.63 -17.32
N GLU A 45 -11.32 -2.82 -16.34
CA GLU A 45 -9.91 -3.11 -16.57
C GLU A 45 -9.71 -4.48 -17.21
N GLY A 46 -10.54 -5.46 -16.84
CA GLY A 46 -10.58 -6.78 -17.48
C GLY A 46 -10.89 -6.71 -18.95
N LYS A 47 -11.96 -5.98 -19.32
CA LYS A 47 -12.34 -5.75 -20.72
C LYS A 47 -11.24 -5.00 -21.48
N ARG A 48 -10.66 -3.95 -20.87
CA ARG A 48 -9.55 -3.18 -21.45
C ARG A 48 -8.35 -4.08 -21.76
N LYS A 49 -7.98 -4.94 -20.81
CA LYS A 49 -6.86 -5.88 -20.96
C LYS A 49 -7.14 -6.94 -22.04
N ALA A 50 -8.34 -7.51 -22.07
CA ALA A 50 -8.72 -8.50 -23.08
C ALA A 50 -8.67 -7.93 -24.52
N ILE A 51 -9.16 -6.69 -24.71
CA ILE A 51 -9.08 -5.99 -26.00
C ILE A 51 -7.62 -5.81 -26.43
N TYR A 52 -6.76 -5.38 -25.50
CA TYR A 52 -5.34 -5.17 -25.77
C TYR A 52 -4.63 -6.48 -26.15
N GLU A 53 -4.97 -7.58 -25.48
CA GLU A 53 -4.40 -8.91 -25.70
C GLU A 53 -5.10 -9.68 -26.85
N LYS A 54 -6.06 -9.05 -27.56
CA LYS A 54 -6.86 -9.65 -28.65
C LYS A 54 -7.56 -10.96 -28.25
N HIS A 55 -7.97 -11.07 -27.00
CA HIS A 55 -8.89 -12.14 -26.58
C HIS A 55 -10.26 -11.87 -27.22
N ASN A 56 -10.70 -12.79 -28.09
CA ASN A 56 -12.02 -12.73 -28.74
C ASN A 56 -13.14 -13.32 -27.87
N ASP A 57 -12.83 -13.85 -26.69
CA ASP A 57 -13.82 -14.42 -25.79
C ASP A 57 -14.50 -13.32 -24.97
N GLU A 58 -15.80 -13.14 -25.19
CA GLU A 58 -16.65 -12.23 -24.41
C GLU A 58 -17.09 -12.83 -23.06
N SER A 59 -16.26 -13.69 -22.48
CA SER A 59 -16.56 -14.33 -21.21
C SER A 59 -16.43 -13.32 -20.07
N GLU A 60 -17.57 -12.94 -19.48
CA GLU A 60 -17.64 -12.09 -18.28
C GLU A 60 -16.68 -12.59 -17.17
N LYS A 61 -16.52 -13.92 -17.06
CA LYS A 61 -15.60 -14.54 -16.10
C LYS A 61 -14.13 -14.25 -16.40
N GLU A 62 -13.76 -14.25 -17.69
CA GLU A 62 -12.39 -13.97 -18.11
C GLU A 62 -12.03 -12.51 -17.86
N TYR A 63 -12.94 -11.58 -18.14
CA TYR A 63 -12.76 -10.18 -17.78
C TYR A 63 -12.56 -9.99 -16.28
N VAL A 64 -13.34 -10.67 -15.44
CA VAL A 64 -13.14 -10.57 -13.99
C VAL A 64 -11.77 -11.10 -13.55
N ILE A 65 -11.28 -12.21 -14.13
CA ILE A 65 -9.94 -12.74 -13.83
C ILE A 65 -8.85 -11.74 -14.26
N LEU A 66 -8.94 -11.21 -15.47
CA LEU A 66 -7.98 -10.24 -15.99
C LEU A 66 -7.98 -8.94 -15.19
N GLY A 67 -9.16 -8.45 -14.80
CA GLY A 67 -9.30 -7.27 -13.96
C GLY A 67 -8.71 -7.47 -12.57
N LEU A 68 -8.94 -8.62 -11.94
CA LEU A 68 -8.35 -8.96 -10.64
C LEU A 68 -6.81 -9.00 -10.70
N GLN A 69 -6.22 -9.42 -11.83
CA GLN A 69 -4.76 -9.35 -12.03
C GLN A 69 -4.25 -7.91 -12.16
N VAL A 70 -5.03 -7.01 -12.74
CA VAL A 70 -4.66 -5.59 -12.81
C VAL A 70 -4.69 -4.97 -11.41
N LEU A 71 -5.78 -5.17 -10.67
CA LEU A 71 -5.90 -4.61 -9.31
C LEU A 71 -4.91 -5.23 -8.32
N SER A 72 -4.45 -6.47 -8.51
CA SER A 72 -3.38 -7.03 -7.67
C SER A 72 -2.03 -6.33 -7.87
N GLY A 73 -1.80 -5.71 -9.03
CA GLY A 73 -0.62 -4.88 -9.31
C GLY A 73 -0.59 -3.59 -8.49
N LEU A 74 -1.76 -3.04 -8.14
CA LEU A 74 -1.88 -1.76 -7.43
C LEU A 74 -1.10 -1.74 -6.10
N SER A 75 -1.12 -2.84 -5.35
CA SER A 75 -0.38 -2.97 -4.09
C SER A 75 1.14 -2.89 -4.28
N ASN A 76 1.64 -3.42 -5.40
CA ASN A 76 3.06 -3.34 -5.73
C ASN A 76 3.44 -1.93 -6.21
N GLU A 77 2.62 -1.30 -7.05
CA GLU A 77 2.84 0.06 -7.55
C GLU A 77 2.90 1.10 -6.41
N LEU A 78 2.09 0.90 -5.35
CA LEU A 78 2.03 1.78 -4.19
C LEU A 78 2.82 1.26 -2.98
N SER A 79 3.77 0.34 -3.19
CA SER A 79 4.53 -0.28 -2.10
C SER A 79 5.38 0.71 -1.30
N GLU A 80 6.01 1.69 -1.96
CA GLU A 80 6.78 2.74 -1.26
C GLU A 80 5.86 3.67 -0.45
N ALA A 81 4.64 3.93 -0.93
CA ALA A 81 3.62 4.64 -0.15
C ALA A 81 3.21 3.84 1.09
N LYS A 82 3.07 2.51 0.98
CA LYS A 82 2.81 1.64 2.13
C LYS A 82 3.95 1.68 3.15
N LYS A 83 5.22 1.70 2.70
CA LYS A 83 6.39 1.84 3.58
C LYS A 83 6.43 3.23 4.25
N ALA A 84 6.12 4.29 3.53
CA ALA A 84 6.07 5.64 4.09
C ALA A 84 4.99 5.76 5.19
N ALA A 85 3.92 4.97 5.11
CA ALA A 85 2.86 4.96 6.12
C ALA A 85 3.32 4.43 7.50
N SER A 86 4.38 3.63 7.57
CA SER A 86 4.95 3.15 8.84
C SER A 86 6.02 4.09 9.42
N MET A 87 6.33 5.21 8.75
CA MET A 87 7.32 6.16 9.26
C MET A 87 6.79 6.96 10.44
N HIS A 88 7.57 6.99 11.52
CA HIS A 88 7.28 7.81 12.69
C HIS A 88 7.85 9.23 12.52
N TYR A 89 6.98 10.23 12.47
CA TYR A 89 7.38 11.62 12.27
C TYR A 89 8.38 12.14 13.32
N ASN A 90 8.10 11.92 14.60
CA ASN A 90 8.99 12.40 15.67
C ASN A 90 10.37 11.76 15.59
N SER A 91 10.44 10.44 15.40
CA SER A 91 11.72 9.74 15.23
C SER A 91 12.47 10.21 13.98
N PHE A 92 11.74 10.47 12.89
CA PHE A 92 12.32 10.97 11.65
C PHE A 92 12.94 12.36 11.85
N ILE A 93 12.23 13.31 12.48
CA ILE A 93 12.70 14.70 12.60
C ILE A 93 13.82 14.84 13.64
N THR A 94 13.82 14.04 14.71
CA THR A 94 14.85 14.12 15.77
C THR A 94 16.15 13.41 15.42
N MET A 95 16.16 12.53 14.42
CA MET A 95 17.33 11.72 14.04
C MET A 95 18.59 12.56 13.82
N CYS A 96 18.50 13.63 13.03
CA CYS A 96 19.63 14.52 12.75
C CYS A 96 20.13 15.23 14.01
N SER A 97 19.24 15.70 14.89
CA SER A 97 19.63 16.35 16.14
C SER A 97 20.28 15.38 17.13
N THR A 98 19.78 14.14 17.21
CA THR A 98 20.36 13.10 18.08
C THR A 98 21.76 12.74 17.60
N LEU A 99 21.94 12.52 16.29
CA LEU A 99 23.26 12.22 15.74
C LEU A 99 24.24 13.40 15.89
N SER A 100 23.75 14.64 15.69
CA SER A 100 24.54 15.85 15.96
C SER A 100 25.01 15.91 17.42
N SER A 101 24.14 15.53 18.36
CA SER A 101 24.47 15.52 19.78
C SER A 101 25.58 14.53 20.11
N HIS A 102 25.50 13.31 19.57
CA HIS A 102 26.55 12.29 19.77
C HIS A 102 27.88 12.71 19.14
N VAL A 103 27.86 13.30 17.94
CA VAL A 103 29.07 13.85 17.29
C VAL A 103 29.70 14.94 18.18
N ASN A 104 28.88 15.83 18.76
CA ASN A 104 29.36 16.87 19.68
C ASN A 104 29.93 16.30 20.98
N GLU A 105 29.32 15.25 21.53
CA GLU A 105 29.82 14.57 22.73
C GLU A 105 31.19 13.92 22.48
N ILE A 106 31.35 13.22 21.36
CA ILE A 106 32.64 12.64 20.96
C ILE A 106 33.69 13.74 20.75
N ARG A 107 33.32 14.84 20.09
CA ARG A 107 34.19 16.01 19.91
C ARG A 107 34.66 16.58 21.25
N HIS A 108 33.76 16.66 22.22
CA HIS A 108 34.09 17.12 23.57
C HIS A 108 35.09 16.17 24.24
N ILE A 109 34.85 14.85 24.20
CA ILE A 109 35.77 13.84 24.74
C ILE A 109 37.18 14.00 24.14
N ILE A 110 37.28 14.13 22.82
CA ILE A 110 38.57 14.32 22.12
C ILE A 110 39.27 15.61 22.53
N THR A 111 38.52 16.68 22.76
CA THR A 111 39.08 17.94 23.25
C THR A 111 39.64 17.79 24.66
N CYS A 112 38.96 17.03 25.54
CA CYS A 112 39.41 16.75 26.91
C CYS A 112 40.64 15.84 26.99
N CYS A 113 40.85 14.94 26.02
CA CYS A 113 42.02 14.05 25.97
C CYS A 113 43.37 14.80 25.76
N GLY A 114 43.33 16.11 25.54
CA GLY A 114 44.51 16.97 25.41
C GLY A 114 45.30 16.71 24.13
N ASN A 115 46.36 17.49 23.93
CA ASN A 115 47.23 17.44 22.75
C ASN A 115 48.19 16.23 22.78
N THR A 116 47.72 15.08 23.27
CA THR A 116 48.44 13.82 23.16
C THR A 116 48.52 13.49 21.66
N LYS A 117 49.73 13.61 21.08
CA LYS A 117 50.02 13.33 19.66
C LYS A 117 49.93 11.81 19.36
N GLY A 118 48.84 11.18 19.79
CA GLY A 118 48.56 9.76 19.58
C GLY A 118 47.72 9.55 18.31
N GLY A 119 47.90 8.40 17.66
CA GLY A 119 47.15 8.04 16.45
C GLY A 119 45.63 8.11 16.62
N PHE A 120 45.11 7.75 17.80
CA PHE A 120 43.68 7.80 18.12
C PHE A 120 43.06 9.20 17.94
N THR A 121 43.69 10.25 18.49
CA THR A 121 43.19 11.63 18.40
C THR A 121 43.15 12.12 16.95
N ASN A 122 44.12 11.71 16.13
CA ASN A 122 44.17 12.08 14.72
C ASN A 122 43.10 11.36 13.90
N GLU A 123 42.93 10.05 14.09
CA GLU A 123 41.87 9.28 13.43
C GLU A 123 40.47 9.79 13.81
N MET A 124 40.23 10.07 15.09
CA MET A 124 38.92 10.54 15.53
C MET A 124 38.58 11.93 15.00
N LYS A 125 39.57 12.81 14.78
CA LYS A 125 39.33 14.10 14.11
C LYS A 125 38.84 13.90 12.67
N GLY A 126 39.50 13.04 11.90
CA GLY A 126 39.06 12.71 10.55
C GLY A 126 37.69 12.06 10.51
N PHE A 127 37.40 11.13 11.43
CA PHE A 127 36.08 10.54 11.58
C PHE A 127 34.99 11.59 11.85
N LEU A 128 35.24 12.53 12.78
CA LEU A 128 34.29 13.59 13.12
C LEU A 128 34.04 14.54 11.93
N GLU A 129 35.07 14.87 11.16
CA GLU A 129 34.92 15.67 9.93
C GLU A 129 34.00 14.96 8.93
N LEU A 130 34.22 13.66 8.68
CA LEU A 130 33.36 12.85 7.81
C LEU A 130 31.92 12.78 8.32
N CYS A 131 31.72 12.56 9.62
CA CYS A 131 30.39 12.54 10.21
C CYS A 131 29.65 13.87 10.05
N GLU A 132 30.33 15.01 10.21
CA GLU A 132 29.72 16.33 10.04
C GLU A 132 29.32 16.61 8.60
N ASP A 133 30.17 16.23 7.65
CA ASP A 133 29.88 16.35 6.22
C ASP A 133 28.68 15.49 5.81
N GLU A 134 28.64 14.22 6.22
CA GLU A 134 27.49 13.34 5.95
C GLU A 134 26.21 13.85 6.62
N LEU A 135 26.30 14.30 7.88
CA LEU A 135 25.15 14.81 8.63
C LEU A 135 24.56 16.07 8.01
N LYS A 136 25.41 16.93 7.42
CA LYS A 136 24.96 18.09 6.65
C LYS A 136 24.11 17.65 5.45
N VAL A 137 24.58 16.68 4.68
CA VAL A 137 23.84 16.15 3.52
C VAL A 137 22.50 15.53 3.96
N VAL A 138 22.52 14.70 5.01
CA VAL A 138 21.29 14.06 5.52
C VAL A 138 20.28 15.10 6.01
N LYS A 139 20.73 16.18 6.66
CA LYS A 139 19.84 17.26 7.14
C LYS A 139 19.23 18.07 6.00
N GLU A 140 20.00 18.36 4.95
CA GLU A 140 19.50 18.99 3.73
C GLU A 140 18.43 18.12 3.06
N GLU A 141 18.67 16.82 2.99
CA GLU A 141 17.74 15.87 2.38
C GLU A 141 16.47 15.66 3.22
N GLN A 142 16.59 15.60 4.55
CA GLN A 142 15.45 15.58 5.46
C GLN A 142 14.55 16.80 5.24
N THR A 143 15.15 17.99 5.08
CA THR A 143 14.42 19.24 4.81
C THR A 143 13.70 19.17 3.46
N ARG A 144 14.40 18.70 2.42
CA ARG A 144 13.83 18.55 1.07
C ARG A 144 12.64 17.57 1.06
N ILE A 145 12.77 16.44 1.74
CA ILE A 145 11.72 15.42 1.86
C ILE A 145 10.49 16.00 2.58
N MET A 146 10.69 16.73 3.68
CA MET A 146 9.56 17.33 4.41
C MET A 146 8.79 18.36 3.58
N GLU A 147 9.47 19.14 2.74
CA GLU A 147 8.80 20.06 1.81
C GLU A 147 8.01 19.31 0.72
N LEU A 148 8.51 18.17 0.23
CA LEU A 148 7.77 17.30 -0.69
C LEU A 148 6.52 16.70 -0.03
N VAL A 149 6.63 16.21 1.20
CA VAL A 149 5.50 15.67 1.97
C VAL A 149 4.44 16.76 2.15
N LYS A 150 4.84 17.97 2.51
CA LYS A 150 3.96 19.12 2.64
C LYS A 150 3.21 19.44 1.34
N LYS A 151 3.92 19.57 0.20
CA LYS A 151 3.28 19.84 -1.10
C LYS A 151 2.32 18.73 -1.52
N THR A 152 2.68 17.48 -1.25
CA THR A 152 1.83 16.31 -1.53
C THR A 152 0.55 16.35 -0.69
N ASN A 153 0.67 16.69 0.59
CA ASN A 153 -0.48 16.88 1.48
C ASN A 153 -1.38 18.05 1.03
N GLU A 154 -0.79 19.19 0.65
CA GLU A 154 -1.55 20.34 0.14
C GLU A 154 -2.38 19.99 -1.10
N TYR A 155 -1.84 19.13 -1.98
CA TYR A 155 -2.54 18.69 -3.18
C TYR A 155 -3.69 17.72 -2.88
N TYR A 156 -3.43 16.63 -2.16
CA TYR A 156 -4.43 15.55 -1.97
C TYR A 156 -5.38 15.78 -0.79
N LEU A 157 -4.97 16.60 0.17
CA LEU A 157 -5.71 16.89 1.40
C LEU A 157 -6.15 18.37 1.47
N ALA A 158 -6.33 19.01 0.32
CA ALA A 158 -6.88 20.36 0.24
C ALA A 158 -8.21 20.47 1.02
N GLY A 159 -8.34 21.53 1.82
CA GLY A 159 -9.54 21.81 2.62
C GLY A 159 -9.65 21.06 3.96
N THR A 160 -8.68 20.21 4.33
CA THR A 160 -8.57 19.67 5.71
C THR A 160 -7.98 20.76 6.63
N SER A 161 -8.56 21.00 7.81
CA SER A 161 -8.03 22.01 8.74
C SER A 161 -6.61 21.64 9.19
N LYS A 162 -5.72 22.64 9.25
CA LYS A 162 -4.30 22.45 9.64
C LYS A 162 -4.13 21.79 11.01
N ASP A 163 -5.09 22.00 11.93
CA ASP A 163 -5.06 21.42 13.29
C ASP A 163 -5.24 19.89 13.33
N ASN A 164 -5.77 19.27 12.27
CA ASN A 164 -5.98 17.81 12.22
C ASN A 164 -4.78 17.02 11.67
N MET A 165 -3.69 17.69 11.27
CA MET A 165 -2.53 17.03 10.64
C MET A 165 -1.33 16.98 11.60
N SER A 166 -1.50 16.31 12.74
CA SER A 166 -0.41 16.08 13.70
C SER A 166 0.71 15.19 13.13
N ASN A 167 0.40 14.36 12.12
CA ASN A 167 1.35 13.52 11.42
C ASN A 167 1.43 13.89 9.92
N PRO A 168 2.55 14.46 9.44
CA PRO A 168 2.77 14.73 8.03
C PRO A 168 2.66 13.50 7.12
N PHE A 169 2.87 12.29 7.64
CA PHE A 169 2.78 11.05 6.89
C PHE A 169 1.37 10.44 6.83
N HIS A 170 0.36 11.11 7.42
CA HIS A 170 -1.02 10.58 7.48
C HIS A 170 -1.63 10.27 6.11
N LEU A 171 -1.27 11.04 5.07
CA LEU A 171 -1.70 10.74 3.69
C LEU A 171 -1.31 9.33 3.25
N PHE A 172 -0.10 8.89 3.58
CA PHE A 172 0.38 7.55 3.24
C PHE A 172 -0.41 6.47 3.98
N VAL A 173 -0.85 6.74 5.21
CA VAL A 173 -1.76 5.85 5.96
C VAL A 173 -3.10 5.70 5.24
N ILE A 174 -3.70 6.81 4.78
CA ILE A 174 -4.94 6.78 3.99
C ILE A 174 -4.77 5.91 2.74
N VAL A 175 -3.67 6.10 2.00
CA VAL A 175 -3.38 5.34 0.77
C VAL A 175 -3.19 3.86 1.10
N LYS A 176 -2.37 3.53 2.10
CA LYS A 176 -2.14 2.15 2.55
C LYS A 176 -3.46 1.47 2.90
N ASP A 177 -4.26 2.07 3.77
CA ASP A 177 -5.52 1.48 4.24
C ASP A 177 -6.53 1.29 3.10
N PHE A 178 -6.59 2.24 2.16
CA PHE A 178 -7.43 2.10 0.99
C PHE A 178 -6.96 0.94 0.09
N VAL A 179 -5.66 0.85 -0.20
CA VAL A 179 -5.09 -0.23 -1.02
C VAL A 179 -5.29 -1.60 -0.36
N ASP A 180 -5.09 -1.70 0.95
CA ASP A 180 -5.33 -2.94 1.71
C ASP A 180 -6.82 -3.34 1.66
N LYS A 181 -7.75 -2.37 1.83
CA LYS A 181 -9.20 -2.62 1.67
C LYS A 181 -9.59 -3.04 0.25
N VAL A 182 -8.97 -2.46 -0.79
CA VAL A 182 -9.17 -2.88 -2.19
C VAL A 182 -8.69 -4.32 -2.38
N GLY A 183 -7.51 -4.68 -1.86
CA GLY A 183 -6.98 -6.04 -1.91
C GLY A 183 -7.92 -7.05 -1.26
N GLN A 184 -8.43 -6.72 -0.07
CA GLN A 184 -9.41 -7.56 0.64
C GLN A 184 -10.71 -7.75 -0.18
N THR A 185 -11.21 -6.67 -0.78
CA THR A 185 -12.40 -6.70 -1.63
C THR A 185 -12.19 -7.57 -2.88
N CYS A 186 -10.99 -7.53 -3.49
CA CYS A 186 -10.63 -8.39 -4.61
C CYS A 186 -10.61 -9.88 -4.22
N ILE A 187 -10.12 -10.22 -3.02
CA ILE A 187 -10.13 -11.60 -2.50
C ILE A 187 -11.57 -12.10 -2.33
N GLU A 188 -12.46 -11.27 -1.79
CA GLU A 188 -13.87 -11.60 -1.60
C GLU A 188 -14.60 -11.78 -2.93
N LEU A 189 -14.34 -10.90 -3.90
CA LEU A 189 -14.89 -11.01 -5.26
C LEU A 189 -14.43 -12.31 -5.94
N LYS A 190 -13.15 -12.65 -5.82
CA LYS A 190 -12.60 -13.90 -6.36
C LYS A 190 -13.33 -15.13 -5.77
N LYS A 191 -13.49 -15.18 -4.45
CA LYS A 191 -14.23 -16.27 -3.77
C LYS A 191 -15.68 -16.37 -4.26
N LYS A 192 -16.34 -15.23 -4.53
CA LYS A 192 -17.71 -15.20 -5.07
C LYS A 192 -17.78 -15.80 -6.48
N VAL A 193 -16.80 -15.52 -7.33
CA VAL A 193 -16.71 -16.09 -8.70
C VAL A 193 -16.46 -17.60 -8.64
N GLU A 194 -15.56 -18.06 -7.76
CA GLU A 194 -15.26 -19.49 -7.59
C GLU A 194 -16.47 -20.27 -7.07
N LYS A 195 -17.20 -19.75 -6.07
CA LYS A 195 -18.41 -20.40 -5.54
C LYS A 195 -19.54 -20.49 -6.57
N LYS A 196 -19.68 -19.51 -7.45
CA LYS A 196 -20.67 -19.53 -8.54
C LYS A 196 -20.38 -20.64 -9.56
N ASN A 197 -19.13 -21.10 -9.67
CA ASN A 197 -18.76 -22.22 -10.55
C ASN A 197 -19.15 -23.59 -9.98
N VAL A 198 -19.11 -23.79 -8.66
CA VAL A 198 -19.45 -25.08 -8.02
C VAL A 198 -20.97 -25.33 -7.98
N GLY A 199 -21.79 -24.27 -7.94
CA GLY A 199 -23.26 -24.38 -7.89
C GLY A 199 -23.96 -24.68 -9.21
N MET A 200 -23.25 -24.76 -10.34
CA MET A 200 -23.84 -24.98 -11.68
C MET A 200 -23.79 -26.44 -12.13
N GLU A 201 -23.09 -27.33 -11.41
CA GLU A 201 -22.94 -28.76 -11.79
C GLU A 201 -23.98 -29.71 -11.17
N SER A 202 -24.93 -29.22 -10.35
CA SER A 202 -25.80 -30.11 -9.57
C SER A 202 -27.28 -30.18 -9.96
N VAL A 203 -27.66 -29.83 -11.20
CA VAL A 203 -29.03 -30.15 -11.71
C VAL A 203 -29.00 -30.54 -13.18
N SER A 204 -28.80 -31.83 -13.46
CA SER A 204 -29.42 -32.52 -14.60
C SER A 204 -29.22 -34.03 -14.45
N THR A 205 -30.23 -34.69 -13.90
CA THR A 205 -30.40 -36.14 -13.90
C THR A 205 -30.98 -36.60 -15.24
N THR A 206 -30.18 -37.30 -16.06
CA THR A 206 -30.50 -38.52 -16.84
C THR A 206 -29.42 -38.79 -17.93
N PRO A 207 -28.98 -40.04 -18.18
CA PRO A 207 -28.10 -40.44 -19.30
C PRO A 207 -28.94 -40.93 -20.52
N PRO A 208 -28.42 -41.23 -21.75
CA PRO A 208 -27.05 -41.72 -22.05
C PRO A 208 -26.42 -41.44 -23.47
N LEU A 209 -25.19 -41.97 -23.67
CA LEU A 209 -24.53 -42.48 -24.91
C LEU A 209 -23.66 -41.59 -25.84
N SER A 210 -22.37 -42.02 -25.89
CA SER A 210 -21.38 -41.97 -27.00
C SER A 210 -20.30 -40.86 -27.03
N PRO A 211 -19.04 -41.20 -27.38
CA PRO A 211 -17.86 -40.43 -26.97
C PRO A 211 -17.40 -39.46 -28.06
N SER A 212 -17.38 -38.17 -27.76
CA SER A 212 -16.62 -37.19 -28.55
C SER A 212 -15.33 -36.82 -27.82
N LYS A 213 -14.20 -37.06 -28.50
CA LYS A 213 -12.87 -36.63 -28.11
C LYS A 213 -12.86 -35.11 -27.95
N LYS A 214 -12.91 -34.61 -26.72
CA LYS A 214 -12.42 -33.28 -26.37
C LYS A 214 -11.25 -33.44 -25.41
N VAL A 215 -10.10 -32.94 -25.85
CA VAL A 215 -8.89 -32.83 -25.04
C VAL A 215 -9.23 -31.96 -23.81
N PRO A 216 -8.90 -32.38 -22.57
CA PRO A 216 -9.06 -31.52 -21.43
C PRO A 216 -8.07 -30.36 -21.55
N LEU A 217 -8.56 -29.12 -21.64
CA LEU A 217 -7.74 -27.95 -21.41
C LEU A 217 -7.32 -27.98 -19.94
N ARG A 218 -6.10 -28.47 -19.69
CA ARG A 218 -5.41 -28.32 -18.41
C ARG A 218 -5.29 -26.83 -18.13
N PHE A 219 -5.97 -26.37 -17.08
CA PHE A 219 -5.69 -25.08 -16.47
C PHE A 219 -4.20 -25.01 -16.14
N ARG A 220 -3.51 -23.97 -16.62
CA ARG A 220 -2.25 -23.56 -16.01
C ARG A 220 -2.61 -23.02 -14.63
N SER A 221 -2.14 -23.71 -13.60
CA SER A 221 -2.15 -23.21 -12.22
C SER A 221 -1.48 -21.85 -12.18
N ILE A 222 -2.28 -20.79 -12.02
CA ILE A 222 -1.76 -19.49 -11.59
C ILE A 222 -1.33 -19.70 -10.15
N ASP A 223 -0.03 -19.58 -9.88
CA ASP A 223 0.54 -19.82 -8.55
C ASP A 223 0.12 -18.69 -7.60
N LEU A 224 -1.01 -18.93 -6.94
CA LEU A 224 -1.73 -18.00 -6.06
C LEU A 224 -1.19 -17.99 -4.64
N ASN A 225 -0.23 -18.87 -4.34
CA ASN A 225 0.48 -18.88 -3.06
C ASN A 225 1.26 -17.57 -2.82
N PHE A 226 1.59 -16.83 -3.89
CA PHE A 226 2.31 -15.57 -3.80
C PHE A 226 1.49 -14.43 -3.15
N LEU A 227 0.15 -14.41 -3.33
CA LEU A 227 -0.71 -13.38 -2.71
C LEU A 227 -1.04 -13.68 -1.25
N SER A 228 -1.28 -14.96 -0.92
CA SER A 228 -1.58 -15.37 0.46
C SER A 228 -0.36 -15.28 1.36
N ASN A 229 0.81 -15.76 0.91
CA ASN A 229 2.03 -15.74 1.72
C ASN A 229 2.55 -14.33 1.98
N LYS A 230 2.30 -13.36 1.09
CA LYS A 230 2.76 -11.97 1.25
C LYS A 230 1.95 -11.19 2.29
N LEU A 231 0.66 -11.49 2.43
CA LEU A 231 -0.19 -10.91 3.49
C LEU A 231 0.04 -11.59 4.86
N GLU A 232 0.35 -12.89 4.87
CA GLU A 232 0.74 -13.58 6.12
C GLU A 232 2.10 -13.09 6.64
N LEU A 233 3.11 -12.87 5.78
CA LEU A 233 4.41 -12.34 6.21
C LEU A 233 4.33 -10.90 6.77
N GLU A 234 3.46 -10.04 6.23
CA GLU A 234 3.24 -8.69 6.79
C GLU A 234 2.54 -8.73 8.16
N SER A 235 1.85 -9.82 8.51
CA SER A 235 1.21 -10.02 9.82
C SER A 235 2.14 -10.61 10.88
N THR A 236 3.28 -11.20 10.50
CA THR A 236 4.18 -11.91 11.43
C THR A 236 5.28 -11.03 12.04
N PHE A 237 5.42 -9.75 11.64
CA PHE A 237 6.42 -8.84 12.23
C PHE A 237 5.98 -8.17 13.55
N SER A 238 4.93 -8.67 14.20
CA SER A 238 4.52 -8.23 15.55
C SER A 238 4.51 -9.41 16.53
N SER A 239 5.67 -10.02 16.79
CA SER A 239 5.86 -10.88 17.96
C SER A 239 7.33 -11.34 18.08
N GLN A 240 8.12 -10.63 18.88
CA GLN A 240 9.26 -11.13 19.68
C GLN A 240 9.88 -9.90 20.37
N SER A 241 10.21 -9.84 21.65
CA SER A 241 9.99 -10.67 22.84
C SER A 241 10.75 -9.92 23.94
N GLU A 242 10.14 -9.61 25.09
CA GLU A 242 10.91 -9.39 26.31
C GLU A 242 10.22 -10.15 27.43
N ASP A 243 10.88 -11.23 27.88
CA ASP A 243 10.84 -11.72 29.25
C ASP A 243 12.17 -12.46 29.54
N ASP A 244 12.75 -12.08 30.68
CA ASP A 244 13.74 -12.72 31.57
C ASP A 244 15.17 -13.06 31.10
N PHE A 245 16.14 -12.23 31.53
CA PHE A 245 16.97 -12.44 32.74
C PHE A 245 17.81 -11.20 33.10
#